data_AF-A0A9J6EHL8-F1
#
_entry.id   AF-A0A9J6EHL8-F1
#
_cell.length_a   1.000
_cell.length_b   1.000
_cell.length_c   1.000
_cell.angle_alpha   90.00
_cell.angle_beta   90.00
_cell.angle_gamma   90.00
#
_symmetry.space_group_name_H-M   'P 1'
#
loop_
_entity.id
_entity.type
_entity.pdbx_description
1 polymer ?
#
loop_
_entity_poly.entity_id
_entity_poly.type
_entity_poly.pdbx_seq_one_letter_code
_entity_poly.pdbx_strand_id
1 'polypeptide(L)'
;MWYDSLLSINRTWPEWKVELKRAFPMTAGMQRLHREMEHRIYKRGEPIKCYYDKFAKARRCNLNEEACIEYLITGLNNQNTIRAVSTLTYDSMEELLSCLKRLEERVGTIGSRDSKYSKGE
;
A
#
# COMPACT_ATOMS: atom_id res chain seq x y z
N MET A 1 28.79 4.20 -13.22
CA MET A 1 28.78 4.39 -14.69
C MET A 1 27.38 4.84 -15.11
N TRP A 2 27.14 6.15 -15.13
CA TRP A 2 25.94 6.77 -15.74
C TRP A 2 26.41 7.84 -16.73
N TYR A 3 27.36 8.66 -16.29
CA TYR A 3 28.06 9.63 -17.13
C TYR A 3 28.64 8.98 -18.40
N ASP A 4 29.28 7.81 -18.28
CA ASP A 4 29.89 7.08 -19.40
C ASP A 4 28.87 6.46 -20.38
N SER A 5 27.59 6.41 -20.00
CA SER A 5 26.49 5.89 -20.83
C SER A 5 25.78 6.98 -21.64
N LEU A 6 26.19 8.24 -21.49
CA LEU A 6 25.59 9.36 -22.20
C LEU A 6 26.13 9.42 -23.64
N LEU A 7 25.23 9.38 -24.62
CA LEU A 7 25.55 9.49 -26.05
C LEU A 7 26.25 10.79 -26.44
N SER A 8 26.13 11.84 -25.62
CA SER A 8 26.85 13.10 -25.74
C SER A 8 26.95 13.80 -24.38
N ILE A 9 28.08 14.46 -24.17
CA ILE A 9 28.38 15.27 -22.98
C ILE A 9 28.28 16.78 -23.26
N ASN A 10 28.02 17.16 -24.51
CA ASN A 10 27.91 18.56 -24.91
C ASN A 10 26.51 19.10 -24.57
N ARG A 11 26.30 19.40 -23.28
CA ARG A 11 25.07 19.99 -22.74
C ARG A 11 25.40 21.26 -21.97
N THR A 12 24.50 22.23 -22.01
CA THR A 12 24.54 23.43 -21.18
C THR A 12 24.24 23.09 -19.72
N TRP A 13 24.65 23.96 -18.78
CA TRP A 13 24.41 23.73 -17.35
C TRP A 13 22.91 23.54 -16.97
N PRO A 14 21.95 24.26 -17.56
CA PRO A 14 20.53 23.99 -17.33
C PRO A 14 20.08 22.59 -17.78
N GLU A 15 20.55 22.12 -18.94
CA GLU A 15 20.23 20.78 -19.46
C GLU A 15 20.87 19.69 -18.60
N TRP A 16 22.09 19.91 -18.12
CA TRP A 16 22.72 19.04 -17.12
C TRP A 16 21.91 18.95 -15.84
N LYS A 17 21.36 20.06 -15.34
CA LYS A 17 20.50 20.05 -14.15
C LYS A 17 19.23 19.23 -14.37
N VAL A 18 18.62 19.29 -15.55
CA VAL A 18 17.45 18.46 -15.88
C VAL A 18 17.84 16.99 -15.95
N GLU A 19 18.93 16.66 -16.63
CA GLU A 19 19.34 15.25 -16.77
C GLU A 19 19.85 14.65 -15.46
N LEU A 20 20.52 15.43 -14.61
CA LEU A 20 20.92 14.98 -13.27
C LEU A 20 19.69 14.70 -12.39
N LYS A 21 18.66 15.54 -12.44
CA LYS A 21 17.41 15.31 -11.70
C LYS A 21 16.64 14.09 -12.22
N ARG A 22 16.73 13.80 -13.52
CA ARG A 22 16.09 12.63 -14.15
C ARG A 22 16.84 11.34 -13.88
N ALA A 23 18.17 11.38 -13.93
CA ALA A 23 19.05 10.22 -13.73
C ALA A 23 19.20 9.84 -12.26
N PHE A 24 19.16 10.83 -11.37
CA PHE A 24 19.25 10.64 -9.92
C PHE A 24 18.05 11.29 -9.25
N PRO A 25 16.83 10.82 -9.53
CA PRO A 25 15.66 11.36 -8.88
C PRO A 25 15.75 11.03 -7.38
N MET A 26 15.38 11.99 -6.53
CA MET A 26 15.37 11.83 -5.06
C MET A 26 14.42 10.72 -4.59
N THR A 27 13.70 10.11 -5.53
CA THR A 27 12.81 8.95 -5.43
C THR A 27 13.54 7.60 -5.30
N ALA A 28 14.81 7.55 -4.91
CA ALA A 28 15.45 6.30 -4.48
C ALA A 28 14.66 5.54 -3.36
N GLY A 29 13.62 6.18 -2.79
CA GLY A 29 12.63 5.55 -1.92
C GLY A 29 11.29 5.18 -2.56
N MET A 30 10.92 5.54 -3.79
CA MET A 30 9.55 5.31 -4.30
C MET A 30 9.31 3.84 -4.62
N GLN A 31 10.16 3.20 -5.42
CA GLN A 31 10.06 1.76 -5.68
C GLN A 31 10.17 0.95 -4.38
N ARG A 32 10.99 1.40 -3.44
CA ARG A 32 11.11 0.77 -2.12
C ARG A 32 9.82 0.95 -1.30
N LEU A 33 9.24 2.15 -1.31
CA LEU A 33 7.99 2.48 -0.63
C LEU A 33 6.81 1.70 -1.20
N HIS A 34 6.72 1.57 -2.53
CA HIS A 34 5.72 0.72 -3.18
C HIS A 34 5.87 -0.74 -2.74
N ARG A 35 7.09 -1.29 -2.75
CA ARG A 35 7.33 -2.65 -2.25
C ARG A 35 6.96 -2.78 -0.77
N GLU A 36 7.41 -1.85 0.08
CA GLU A 36 7.08 -1.85 1.52
C GLU A 36 5.57 -1.77 1.76
N MET A 37 4.85 -0.99 0.96
CA MET A 37 3.40 -0.87 0.99
C MET A 37 2.72 -2.17 0.55
N GLU A 38 3.14 -2.73 -0.59
CA GLU A 38 2.60 -3.97 -1.16
C GLU A 38 2.78 -5.15 -0.19
N HIS A 39 3.99 -5.33 0.34
CA HIS A 39 4.34 -6.42 1.25
C HIS A 39 3.75 -6.26 2.66
N ARG A 40 3.20 -5.09 3.00
CA ARG A 40 2.51 -4.89 4.28
C ARG A 40 1.14 -5.55 4.24
N ILE A 41 1.05 -6.81 4.64
CA ILE A 41 -0.21 -7.54 4.78
C ILE A 41 -0.69 -7.47 6.23
N TYR A 42 -2.00 -7.31 6.44
CA TYR A 42 -2.61 -7.35 7.76
C TYR A 42 -2.33 -8.71 8.42
N LYS A 43 -1.89 -8.71 9.69
CA LYS A 43 -1.51 -9.92 10.43
C LYS A 43 -2.68 -10.42 11.27
N ARG A 44 -2.77 -11.74 11.44
CA ARG A 44 -3.80 -12.34 12.29
C ARG A 44 -3.63 -11.86 13.73
N GLY A 45 -4.71 -11.36 14.33
CA GLY A 45 -4.72 -10.87 15.70
C GLY A 45 -4.04 -9.52 15.92
N GLU A 46 -3.53 -8.85 14.87
CA GLU A 46 -3.01 -7.49 15.05
C GLU A 46 -4.15 -6.48 15.16
N PRO A 47 -4.06 -5.45 16.01
CA PRO A 47 -5.04 -4.37 16.03
C PRO A 47 -5.05 -3.59 14.70
N ILE A 48 -6.21 -3.08 14.27
CA ILE A 48 -6.32 -2.26 13.04
C ILE A 48 -5.40 -1.04 13.05
N LYS A 49 -5.08 -0.52 14.25
CA LYS A 49 -4.11 0.58 14.44
C LYS A 49 -2.73 0.26 13.86
N CYS A 50 -2.31 -1.00 13.91
CA CYS A 50 -1.03 -1.44 13.32
C CYS A 50 -1.08 -1.37 11.78
N TYR A 51 -2.27 -1.43 11.18
CA TYR A 51 -2.48 -1.31 9.74
C TYR A 51 -2.39 0.13 9.23
N TYR A 52 -2.42 1.14 10.11
CA TYR A 52 -2.27 2.56 9.74
C TYR A 52 -0.94 2.88 9.06
N ASP A 53 0.09 2.08 9.33
CA ASP A 53 1.37 2.18 8.65
C ASP A 53 1.24 1.93 7.13
N LYS A 54 0.37 1.00 6.69
CA LYS A 54 0.09 0.78 5.27
C LYS A 54 -0.64 1.98 4.65
N PHE A 55 -1.60 2.57 5.37
CA PHE A 55 -2.29 3.80 4.95
C PHE A 55 -1.32 4.97 4.75
N ALA A 56 -0.41 5.18 5.72
CA ALA A 56 0.60 6.24 5.63
C ALA A 56 1.54 6.02 4.44
N LYS A 57 1.91 4.76 4.14
CA LYS A 57 2.72 4.42 2.97
C LYS A 57 1.95 4.61 1.66
N ALA A 58 0.69 4.21 1.58
CA ALA A 58 -0.16 4.40 0.39
C ALA A 58 -0.26 5.87 0.00
N ARG A 59 -0.53 6.76 0.97
CA ARG A 59 -0.52 8.23 0.74
C ARG A 59 0.79 8.75 0.17
N ARG A 60 1.92 8.18 0.60
CA ARG A 60 3.25 8.59 0.17
C ARG A 60 3.64 8.03 -1.19
N CYS A 61 2.97 6.98 -1.67
CA CYS A 61 3.20 6.39 -3.00
C CYS A 61 2.70 7.26 -4.16
N ASN A 62 2.03 8.40 -3.89
CA ASN A 62 1.48 9.29 -4.91
C ASN A 62 0.60 8.56 -5.95
N LEU A 63 -0.15 7.56 -5.47
CA LEU A 63 -1.18 6.85 -6.22
C LEU A 63 -2.49 7.62 -6.14
N ASN A 64 -3.42 7.37 -7.08
CA ASN A 64 -4.77 7.87 -6.93
C ASN A 64 -5.49 7.18 -5.74
N GLU A 65 -6.55 7.82 -5.25
CA GLU A 65 -7.26 7.36 -4.06
C GLU A 65 -7.86 5.96 -4.25
N GLU A 66 -8.42 5.70 -5.43
CA GLU A 66 -8.98 4.38 -5.80
C GLU A 66 -7.93 3.27 -5.73
N ALA A 67 -6.74 3.46 -6.30
CA ALA A 67 -5.68 2.46 -6.20
C ALA A 67 -5.21 2.31 -4.75
N CYS A 68 -5.13 3.39 -3.97
CA CYS A 68 -4.81 3.28 -2.55
C CYS A 68 -5.81 2.40 -1.81
N ILE A 69 -7.11 2.61 -2.03
CA ILE A 69 -8.20 1.80 -1.47
C ILE A 69 -8.06 0.34 -1.89
N GLU A 70 -7.79 0.06 -3.16
CA GLU A 70 -7.60 -1.31 -3.67
C GLU A 70 -6.40 -2.01 -3.01
N TYR A 71 -5.24 -1.34 -2.90
CA TYR A 71 -4.07 -1.86 -2.20
C TYR A 71 -4.34 -2.12 -0.71
N LEU A 72 -5.16 -1.28 -0.07
CA LEU A 72 -5.54 -1.43 1.32
C LEU A 72 -6.51 -2.60 1.53
N ILE A 73 -7.44 -2.83 0.61
CA ILE A 73 -8.38 -3.97 0.67
C ILE A 73 -7.64 -5.28 0.39
N THR A 74 -6.83 -5.33 -0.66
CA THR A 74 -6.05 -6.53 -1.03
C THR A 74 -4.98 -6.89 0.01
N GLY A 75 -4.51 -5.90 0.78
CA GLY A 75 -3.60 -6.12 1.91
C GLY A 75 -4.25 -6.72 3.16
N LEU A 76 -5.58 -6.89 3.19
CA LEU A 76 -6.25 -7.63 4.27
C LEU A 76 -5.98 -9.13 4.13
N ASN A 77 -5.96 -9.87 5.25
CA ASN A 77 -5.65 -11.31 5.25
C ASN A 77 -6.87 -12.23 5.37
N ASN A 78 -8.08 -11.67 5.53
CA ASN A 78 -9.30 -12.43 5.74
C ASN A 78 -10.23 -12.25 4.52
N GLN A 79 -10.50 -13.34 3.81
CA GLN A 79 -11.35 -13.35 2.61
C GLN A 79 -12.79 -12.89 2.89
N ASN A 80 -13.35 -13.20 4.05
CA ASN A 80 -14.69 -12.74 4.42
C ASN A 80 -14.71 -11.23 4.64
N THR A 81 -13.65 -10.68 5.26
CA THR A 81 -13.50 -9.24 5.43
C THR A 81 -13.31 -8.55 4.09
N ILE A 82 -12.41 -9.06 3.23
CA ILE A 82 -12.20 -8.54 1.87
C ILE A 82 -13.54 -8.46 1.14
N ARG A 83 -14.30 -9.57 1.09
CA ARG A 83 -15.62 -9.59 0.44
C ARG A 83 -16.58 -8.56 1.03
N ALA A 84 -16.65 -8.45 2.36
CA ALA A 84 -17.55 -7.52 3.03
C ALA A 84 -17.20 -6.05 2.75
N VAL A 85 -15.91 -5.71 2.67
CA VAL A 85 -15.48 -4.34 2.40
C VAL A 85 -15.48 -4.00 0.91
N SER A 86 -15.21 -4.96 0.03
CA SER A 86 -15.19 -4.78 -1.42
C SER A 86 -16.57 -4.52 -2.04
N THR A 87 -17.66 -4.89 -1.36
CA THR A 87 -19.03 -4.60 -1.83
C THR A 87 -19.48 -3.16 -1.58
N LEU A 88 -18.68 -2.39 -0.84
CA LEU A 88 -18.97 -1.00 -0.50
C LEU A 88 -18.15 -0.07 -1.40
N THR A 89 -18.69 1.11 -1.68
CA THR A 89 -17.99 2.21 -2.33
C THR A 89 -17.39 3.12 -1.27
N TYR A 90 -16.17 3.61 -1.51
CA TYR A 90 -15.50 4.55 -0.62
C TYR A 90 -15.00 5.74 -1.43
N ASP A 91 -15.30 6.95 -0.97
CA ASP A 91 -14.83 8.19 -1.59
C ASP A 91 -13.41 8.56 -1.11
N SER A 92 -12.96 7.94 -0.01
CA SER A 92 -11.65 8.19 0.59
C SER A 92 -11.12 7.01 1.39
N MET A 93 -9.80 6.96 1.59
CA MET A 93 -9.12 6.04 2.50
C MET A 93 -9.64 6.16 3.95
N GLU A 94 -10.00 7.35 4.40
CA GLU A 94 -10.56 7.62 5.73
C GLU A 94 -11.87 6.88 5.96
N GLU A 95 -12.71 6.80 4.93
CA GLU A 95 -13.98 6.10 4.97
C GLU A 95 -13.77 4.59 5.11
N LEU A 96 -12.86 4.02 4.31
CA LEU A 96 -12.44 2.63 4.43
C LEU A 96 -11.90 2.33 5.83
N LEU A 97 -11.06 3.21 6.37
CA LEU A 97 -10.49 3.06 7.71
C LEU A 97 -11.57 3.06 8.80
N SER A 98 -12.55 3.94 8.67
CA SER A 98 -13.69 4.03 9.59
C SER A 98 -14.56 2.78 9.52
N CYS A 99 -14.76 2.23 8.32
CA CYS A 99 -15.43 0.95 8.11
C CYS A 99 -14.70 -0.21 8.79
N LEU A 100 -13.37 -0.32 8.59
CA LEU A 100 -12.55 -1.37 9.18
C LEU A 100 -12.54 -1.31 10.72
N LYS A 101 -12.51 -0.12 11.32
CA LYS A 101 -12.64 0.06 12.77
C LYS A 101 -13.96 -0.48 13.30
N ARG A 102 -15.08 -0.12 12.66
CA ARG A 102 -16.42 -0.60 13.03
C ARG A 102 -16.55 -2.12 12.88
N LEU A 103 -15.87 -2.71 11.90
CA LEU A 103 -15.82 -4.16 11.74
C LEU A 103 -15.02 -4.83 12.86
N GLU A 104 -13.87 -4.27 13.24
CA GLU A 104 -13.07 -4.78 14.37
C GLU A 104 -13.85 -4.73 15.69
N GLU A 105 -14.62 -3.66 15.95
CA GLU A 105 -15.48 -3.53 17.13
C GLU A 105 -16.58 -4.60 17.19
N ARG A 106 -17.13 -5.02 16.04
CA ARG A 106 -18.23 -5.99 15.95
C ARG A 106 -17.76 -7.44 15.99
N VAL A 107 -16.64 -7.74 15.34
CA VAL A 107 -16.17 -9.12 15.08
C VAL A 107 -14.98 -9.49 15.96
N GLY A 108 -14.36 -8.52 16.65
CA GLY A 108 -13.04 -8.65 17.25
C GLY A 108 -11.94 -8.53 16.19
N THR A 109 -10.72 -8.96 16.51
CA THR A 109 -9.59 -8.87 15.57
C THR A 109 -9.92 -9.53 14.23
N ILE A 110 -9.79 -8.77 13.14
CA ILE A 110 -10.29 -9.10 11.80
C ILE A 110 -9.71 -10.42 11.26
N GLY A 111 -8.54 -10.86 11.74
CA GLY A 111 -7.91 -12.13 11.35
C GLY A 111 -8.24 -13.36 12.21
N SER A 112 -9.11 -13.27 13.23
CA SER A 112 -9.21 -14.34 14.26
C SER A 112 -9.91 -15.64 13.84
N ARG A 113 -10.69 -15.70 12.76
CA ARG A 113 -11.42 -16.91 12.37
C ARG A 113 -10.84 -17.59 11.13
N ASP A 114 -9.88 -18.48 11.38
CA ASP A 114 -9.67 -19.70 10.61
C ASP A 114 -9.13 -20.79 11.55
N SER A 115 -10.03 -21.66 11.99
CA SER A 115 -9.76 -23.02 12.48
C SER A 115 -11.11 -23.62 12.91
N LYS A 116 -11.81 -24.27 11.99
CA LYS A 116 -12.77 -25.36 12.26
C LYS A 116 -13.30 -25.92 10.95
N TYR A 117 -12.45 -26.58 10.17
CA TYR A 117 -12.84 -27.68 9.27
C TYR A 117 -11.59 -28.52 8.98
N SER A 118 -11.22 -29.39 9.92
CA SER A 118 -10.50 -30.62 9.61
C SER A 118 -11.46 -31.77 9.86
N LYS A 119 -11.94 -32.33 8.74
CA LYS A 119 -12.48 -33.68 8.50
C LYS A 119 -13.24 -34.36 9.65
N GLY A 120 -14.56 -34.38 9.50
CA GLY A 120 -15.36 -35.52 9.95
C GLY A 120 -15.17 -36.70 9.01
N GLU A 121 -15.03 -37.87 9.65
CA GLU A 121 -15.39 -39.24 9.23
C GLU A 121 -14.81 -39.80 7.92
#